data_AF-A0A2N5ZEM4-F1
#
_entry.id   AF-A0A2N5ZEM4-F1
#
_cell.length_a   1.000
_cell.length_b   1.000
_cell.length_c   1.000
_cell.angle_alpha   90.00
_cell.angle_beta   90.00
_cell.angle_gamma   90.00
#
_symmetry.space_group_name_H-M   'P 1'
#
loop_
_entity.id
_entity.type
_entity.pdbx_description
1 polymer ?
#
loop_
_entity_poly.entity_id
_entity_poly.type
_entity_poly.pdbx_seq_one_letter_code
_entity_poly.pdbx_strand_id
1 'polypeptide(L)'
;MVKTNFKHAFTLVELVITIGIVIIITGGALLYLPGISAEAKASSLKANLSAMRKVIDDYYSDFGAYPPTLDILTQETAGGYRYISKIPEDPTTGLANWDVSTDEVTFFEMDDPTCPYVAYIRSKNEKYQDY
;
A
#
# COMPACT_ATOMS: atom_id res chain seq x y z
N MET A 1 44.53 -55.33 6.01
CA MET A 1 45.28 -54.09 6.25
C MET A 1 44.27 -52.95 6.35
N VAL A 2 43.97 -52.48 7.56
CA VAL A 2 42.91 -51.47 7.81
C VAL A 2 43.58 -50.09 7.89
N LYS A 3 43.20 -49.18 6.98
CA LYS A 3 43.61 -47.77 7.02
C LYS A 3 42.68 -47.03 7.98
N THR A 4 43.15 -46.72 9.18
CA THR A 4 42.39 -45.88 10.13
C THR A 4 42.57 -44.42 9.73
N ASN A 5 41.52 -43.80 9.20
CA ASN A 5 41.48 -42.35 8.96
C ASN A 5 41.51 -41.63 10.30
N PHE A 6 42.56 -40.82 10.55
CA PHE A 6 42.58 -39.89 11.67
C PHE A 6 41.45 -38.88 11.48
N LYS A 7 40.36 -39.07 12.23
CA LYS A 7 39.33 -38.04 12.36
C LYS A 7 39.97 -36.87 13.10
N HIS A 8 40.11 -35.74 12.42
CA HIS A 8 40.66 -34.53 13.00
C HIS A 8 39.69 -34.02 14.06
N ALA A 9 40.14 -33.95 15.31
CA ALA A 9 39.35 -33.41 16.41
C ALA A 9 39.42 -31.87 16.38
N PHE A 10 38.28 -31.23 16.57
CA PHE A 10 38.12 -29.77 16.56
C PHE A 10 38.93 -29.12 17.70
N THR A 11 39.58 -27.99 17.43
CA THR A 11 40.36 -27.29 18.46
C THR A 11 39.50 -26.28 19.22
N LEU A 12 39.85 -25.99 20.48
CA LEU A 12 39.17 -24.94 21.26
C LEU A 12 39.28 -23.57 20.60
N VAL A 13 40.41 -23.29 19.94
CA VAL A 13 40.66 -22.06 19.20
C VAL A 13 39.63 -21.91 18.07
N GLU A 14 39.33 -22.99 17.37
CA GLU A 14 38.38 -23.00 16.26
C GLU A 14 36.95 -22.68 16.74
N LEU A 15 36.55 -23.22 17.89
CA LEU A 15 35.26 -22.88 18.49
C LEU A 15 35.17 -21.38 18.84
N VAL A 16 36.22 -20.81 19.43
CA VAL A 16 36.25 -19.40 19.85
C VAL A 16 36.22 -18.45 18.64
N ILE A 17 36.92 -18.77 17.56
CA ILE A 17 36.88 -17.98 16.34
C ILE A 17 35.50 -18.07 15.69
N THR A 18 34.90 -19.27 15.65
CA THR A 18 33.60 -19.50 15.02
C THR A 18 32.48 -18.73 15.70
N ILE A 19 32.39 -18.80 17.04
CA ILE A 19 31.39 -18.03 17.79
C ILE A 19 31.60 -16.51 17.63
N GLY A 20 32.85 -16.05 17.51
CA GLY A 20 33.17 -14.66 17.23
C GLY A 20 32.61 -14.20 15.87
N ILE A 21 32.79 -15.01 14.82
CA ILE A 21 32.24 -14.72 13.48
C ILE A 21 30.70 -14.70 13.52
N VAL A 22 30.06 -15.66 14.20
CA VAL A 22 28.60 -15.73 14.33
C VAL A 22 28.05 -14.47 15.01
N ILE A 23 28.69 -13.98 16.08
CA ILE A 23 28.26 -12.77 16.79
C ILE A 23 28.33 -11.53 15.88
N ILE A 24 29.41 -11.37 15.10
CA ILE A 24 29.58 -10.24 14.18
C ILE A 24 28.50 -10.25 13.08
N ILE A 25 28.26 -11.41 12.46
CA ILE A 25 27.28 -11.54 11.39
C ILE A 25 25.86 -11.33 11.92
N THR A 26 25.54 -11.92 13.08
CA THR A 26 24.20 -11.81 13.68
C THR A 26 23.91 -10.38 14.14
N GLY A 27 24.92 -9.66 14.66
CA GLY A 27 24.77 -8.25 15.03
C GLY A 27 24.54 -7.30 13.84
N GLY A 28 25.06 -7.62 12.65
CA GLY A 28 24.96 -6.78 11.45
C GLY A 28 23.66 -6.94 10.65
N ALA A 29 22.91 -8.03 10.85
CA ALA A 29 21.76 -8.36 9.99
C ALA A 29 20.56 -7.41 10.13
N LEU A 30 20.43 -6.70 11.25
CA LEU A 30 19.26 -5.85 11.57
C LEU A 30 19.28 -4.46 10.91
N LEU A 31 20.38 -4.04 10.30
CA LEU A 31 20.59 -2.64 9.90
C LEU A 31 20.07 -2.27 8.50
N TYR A 32 19.54 -3.21 7.71
CA TYR A 32 19.41 -3.02 6.25
C TYR A 32 17.99 -2.82 5.67
N LEU A 33 16.96 -2.50 6.45
CA LEU A 33 15.57 -2.48 5.92
C LEU A 33 14.72 -1.19 6.05
N PRO A 34 15.21 -0.01 6.47
CA PRO A 34 14.30 1.14 6.61
C PRO A 34 13.79 1.69 5.25
N GLY A 35 14.61 1.65 4.18
CA GLY A 35 14.28 2.28 2.89
C GLY A 35 13.33 1.48 1.99
N ILE A 36 13.54 0.16 1.88
CA ILE A 36 12.76 -0.71 0.98
C ILE A 36 11.27 -0.69 1.35
N SER A 37 10.96 -0.62 2.65
CA SER A 37 9.58 -0.58 3.12
C SER A 37 8.85 0.71 2.75
N ALA A 38 9.54 1.85 2.70
CA ALA A 38 8.92 3.15 2.39
C ALA A 38 8.58 3.29 0.90
N GLU A 39 9.50 2.89 0.03
CA GLU A 39 9.28 2.92 -1.42
C GLU A 39 8.21 1.93 -1.86
N ALA A 40 8.20 0.72 -1.28
CA ALA A 40 7.14 -0.26 -1.50
C ALA A 40 5.76 0.27 -1.06
N LYS A 41 5.68 0.96 0.09
CA LYS A 41 4.45 1.62 0.54
C LYS A 41 4.01 2.74 -0.40
N ALA A 42 4.91 3.58 -0.88
CA ALA A 42 4.59 4.65 -1.83
C ALA A 42 4.12 4.10 -3.18
N SER A 43 4.74 3.03 -3.68
CA SER A 43 4.31 2.34 -4.90
C SER A 43 2.90 1.75 -4.75
N SER A 44 2.64 1.07 -3.63
CA SER A 44 1.32 0.54 -3.31
C SER A 44 0.27 1.65 -3.16
N LEU A 45 0.63 2.79 -2.54
CA LEU A 45 -0.25 3.95 -2.42
C LEU A 45 -0.67 4.47 -3.79
N LYS A 46 0.29 4.66 -4.70
CA LYS A 46 0.02 5.14 -6.07
C LYS A 46 -0.88 4.18 -6.83
N ALA A 47 -0.66 2.87 -6.69
CA ALA A 47 -1.49 1.85 -7.30
C ALA A 47 -2.93 1.88 -6.77
N ASN A 48 -3.10 1.99 -5.44
CA ASN A 48 -4.42 2.08 -4.80
C ASN A 48 -5.18 3.33 -5.25
N LEU A 49 -4.52 4.50 -5.24
CA LEU A 49 -5.12 5.76 -5.72
C LEU A 49 -5.52 5.68 -7.19
N SER A 50 -4.66 5.14 -8.05
CA SER A 50 -4.97 4.98 -9.47
C SER A 50 -6.16 4.05 -9.71
N ALA A 51 -6.26 2.95 -8.96
CA ALA A 51 -7.38 2.03 -9.05
C ALA A 51 -8.69 2.68 -8.57
N MET A 52 -8.64 3.44 -7.47
CA MET A 52 -9.81 4.14 -6.96
C MET A 52 -10.31 5.24 -7.90
N ARG A 53 -9.40 6.06 -8.46
CA ARG A 53 -9.76 7.07 -9.47
C ARG A 53 -10.42 6.43 -10.68
N LYS A 54 -9.85 5.34 -11.19
CA LYS A 54 -10.45 4.60 -12.29
C LYS A 54 -11.88 4.12 -12.00
N VAL A 55 -12.12 3.59 -10.81
CA VAL A 55 -13.47 3.13 -10.41
C VAL A 55 -14.45 4.31 -10.30
N ILE A 56 -14.00 5.45 -9.78
CA ILE A 56 -14.82 6.68 -9.72
C ILE A 56 -15.19 7.16 -11.12
N ASP A 57 -14.24 7.13 -12.05
CA ASP A 57 -14.47 7.50 -13.46
C ASP A 57 -15.41 6.50 -14.15
N ASP A 58 -15.26 5.21 -13.88
CA ASP A 58 -16.16 4.16 -14.42
C ASP A 58 -17.60 4.38 -13.91
N TYR A 59 -17.78 4.78 -12.63
CA TYR A 59 -19.10 5.16 -12.09
C TYR A 59 -19.69 6.39 -12.80
N TYR A 60 -18.85 7.41 -13.05
CA TYR A 60 -19.27 8.59 -13.82
C TYR A 60 -19.68 8.22 -15.25
N SER A 61 -18.99 7.29 -15.90
CA SER A 61 -19.34 6.81 -17.24
C SER A 61 -20.70 6.11 -17.29
N ASP A 62 -21.09 5.41 -16.22
CA ASP A 62 -22.34 4.65 -16.16
C ASP A 62 -23.54 5.54 -15.78
N PHE A 63 -23.34 6.47 -14.84
CA PHE A 63 -24.43 7.28 -14.26
C PHE A 63 -24.44 8.74 -14.68
N GLY A 64 -23.39 9.23 -15.36
CA GLY A 64 -23.21 10.63 -15.72
C GLY A 64 -22.96 11.56 -14.53
N ALA A 65 -22.73 10.99 -13.34
CA ALA A 65 -22.51 11.72 -12.10
C ALA A 65 -21.48 10.98 -11.25
N TYR A 66 -20.68 11.72 -10.49
CA TYR A 66 -19.73 11.12 -9.55
C TYR A 66 -20.47 10.46 -8.38
N PRO A 67 -19.85 9.50 -7.67
CA PRO A 67 -20.46 8.91 -6.49
C PRO A 67 -20.50 9.95 -5.35
N PRO A 68 -21.59 10.02 -4.57
CA PRO A 68 -21.67 10.96 -3.44
C PRO A 68 -20.86 10.51 -2.21
N THR A 69 -20.53 9.22 -2.11
CA THR A 69 -19.60 8.68 -1.12
C THR A 69 -18.82 7.50 -1.69
N LEU A 70 -17.63 7.21 -1.14
CA LEU A 70 -16.83 6.05 -1.54
C LEU A 70 -17.50 4.71 -1.20
N ASP A 71 -18.41 4.69 -0.22
CA ASP A 71 -19.10 3.48 0.21
C ASP A 71 -20.00 2.91 -0.89
N ILE A 72 -20.61 3.78 -1.69
CA ILE A 72 -21.50 3.39 -2.81
C ILE A 72 -20.78 2.51 -3.84
N LEU A 73 -19.47 2.71 -4.02
CA LEU A 73 -18.67 1.89 -4.93
C LEU A 73 -18.55 0.43 -4.47
N THR A 74 -18.76 0.17 -3.18
CA THR A 74 -18.77 -1.18 -2.60
C THR A 74 -20.15 -1.83 -2.58
N GLN A 75 -21.20 -1.03 -2.74
CA GLN A 75 -22.57 -1.51 -2.74
C GLN A 75 -22.91 -2.17 -4.09
N GLU A 76 -23.89 -3.07 -4.04
CA GLU A 76 -24.39 -3.73 -5.25
C GLU A 76 -25.16 -2.72 -6.10
N THR A 77 -24.73 -2.58 -7.34
CA THR A 77 -25.35 -1.69 -8.33
C THR A 77 -26.65 -2.31 -8.84
N ALA A 78 -27.54 -1.51 -9.44
CA ALA A 78 -28.77 -1.99 -10.06
C ALA A 78 -28.57 -3.13 -11.10
N GLY A 79 -27.37 -3.24 -11.68
CA GLY A 79 -26.96 -4.33 -12.57
C GLY A 79 -26.44 -5.60 -11.89
N GLY A 80 -26.47 -5.70 -10.56
CA GLY A 80 -26.03 -6.87 -9.78
C GLY A 80 -24.51 -7.02 -9.63
N TYR A 81 -23.73 -5.99 -9.96
CA TYR A 81 -22.27 -5.97 -9.80
C TYR A 81 -21.82 -4.85 -8.87
N ARG A 82 -20.59 -4.95 -8.37
CA ARG A 82 -19.94 -3.95 -7.50
C ARG A 82 -18.71 -3.41 -8.21
N TYR A 83 -18.45 -2.12 -8.12
CA TYR A 83 -17.27 -1.53 -8.75
C TYR A 83 -15.97 -1.91 -8.02
N ILE A 84 -16.04 -2.01 -6.68
CA ILE A 84 -14.92 -2.48 -5.87
C ILE A 84 -15.41 -3.37 -4.73
N SER A 85 -14.67 -4.43 -4.40
CA SER A 85 -15.09 -5.35 -3.31
C SER A 85 -14.91 -4.73 -1.92
N LYS A 86 -13.87 -3.92 -1.73
CA LYS A 86 -13.54 -3.24 -0.48
C LYS A 86 -12.70 -1.99 -0.80
N ILE A 87 -12.90 -0.91 -0.06
CA ILE A 87 -12.02 0.27 -0.12
C ILE A 87 -10.62 -0.12 0.36
N PRO A 88 -9.56 0.06 -0.47
CA PRO A 88 -8.20 -0.28 -0.07
C PRO A 88 -7.73 0.60 1.08
N GLU A 89 -6.85 0.05 1.92
CA GLU A 89 -6.20 0.80 2.99
C GLU A 89 -5.05 1.63 2.43
N ASP A 90 -4.83 2.82 3.01
CA ASP A 90 -3.65 3.62 2.71
C ASP A 90 -2.43 2.94 3.37
N PRO A 91 -1.44 2.44 2.60
CA PRO A 91 -0.29 1.72 3.14
C PRO A 91 0.67 2.61 3.96
N THR A 92 0.48 3.93 3.92
CA THR A 92 1.27 4.90 4.68
C THR A 92 0.67 5.21 6.05
N THR A 93 -0.66 5.21 6.18
CA THR A 93 -1.37 5.45 7.45
C THR A 93 -1.88 4.15 8.10
N GLY A 94 -2.01 3.07 7.33
CA GLY A 94 -2.59 1.79 7.74
C GLY A 94 -4.11 1.82 7.89
N LEU A 95 -4.79 2.84 7.36
CA LEU A 95 -6.23 3.04 7.50
C LEU A 95 -6.87 3.29 6.13
N ALA A 96 -8.12 2.87 5.95
CA ALA A 96 -8.91 3.16 4.74
C ALA A 96 -9.59 4.55 4.83
N ASN A 97 -8.84 5.58 5.23
CA ASN A 97 -9.37 6.91 5.57
C ASN A 97 -8.97 7.99 4.55
N TRP A 98 -9.24 7.74 3.27
CA TRP A 98 -8.90 8.65 2.18
C TRP A 98 -9.47 10.06 2.38
N ASP A 99 -8.67 11.06 2.00
CA ASP A 99 -9.14 12.43 1.91
C ASP A 99 -9.84 12.61 0.56
N VAL A 100 -11.08 13.08 0.63
CA VAL A 100 -11.93 13.21 -0.54
C VAL A 100 -12.26 14.68 -0.70
N SER A 101 -11.86 15.25 -1.84
CA SER A 101 -12.19 16.62 -2.19
C SER A 101 -13.18 16.62 -3.35
N THR A 102 -14.28 17.34 -3.17
CA THR A 102 -15.13 17.80 -4.25
C THR A 102 -14.42 19.01 -4.83
N ASP A 103 -13.74 18.88 -5.98
CA ASP A 103 -13.16 20.05 -6.61
C ASP A 103 -14.29 20.98 -7.05
N GLU A 104 -14.23 22.26 -6.66
CA GLU A 104 -15.13 23.31 -7.12
C GLU A 104 -14.91 23.65 -8.62
N VAL A 105 -13.97 22.97 -9.29
CA VAL A 105 -13.51 23.33 -10.64
C VAL A 105 -14.09 22.40 -11.70
N THR A 106 -15.40 22.50 -11.88
CA THR A 106 -16.07 22.77 -13.18
C THR A 106 -17.57 22.84 -12.93
N PHE A 107 -18.01 23.94 -12.32
CA PHE A 107 -19.39 24.41 -12.45
C PHE A 107 -19.62 24.90 -13.88
N PHE A 108 -19.85 23.98 -14.80
CA PHE A 108 -20.59 24.29 -16.02
C PHE A 108 -21.44 23.07 -16.34
N GLU A 109 -22.76 23.20 -16.09
CA GLU A 109 -23.80 22.18 -16.25
C GLU A 109 -23.97 21.12 -15.14
N MET A 110 -23.96 21.53 -13.87
CA MET A 110 -24.72 20.79 -12.85
C MET A 110 -25.37 21.78 -11.87
N ASP A 111 -26.64 22.07 -12.10
CA ASP A 111 -27.51 22.95 -11.29
C ASP A 111 -28.03 22.22 -10.04
N ASP A 112 -27.12 21.66 -9.23
CA ASP A 112 -27.45 21.17 -7.89
C ASP A 112 -26.32 21.45 -6.89
N PRO A 113 -26.45 22.51 -6.07
CA PRO A 113 -25.44 22.90 -5.07
C PRO A 113 -25.43 22.00 -3.82
N THR A 114 -26.24 20.94 -3.75
CA THR A 114 -26.44 20.14 -2.53
C THR A 114 -25.80 18.76 -2.56
N CYS A 115 -25.22 18.33 -3.68
CA CYS A 115 -24.68 16.97 -3.82
C CYS A 115 -23.15 16.94 -3.62
N PRO A 116 -22.63 16.36 -2.51
CA PRO A 116 -21.19 16.25 -2.27
C PRO A 116 -20.63 15.14 -3.16
N TYR A 117 -20.11 15.51 -4.33
CA TYR A 117 -19.57 14.54 -5.28
C TYR A 117 -18.09 14.23 -4.99
N VAL A 118 -17.73 12.95 -4.98
CA VAL A 118 -16.33 12.51 -4.82
C VAL A 118 -15.63 12.56 -6.18
N ALA A 119 -15.11 13.74 -6.53
CA ALA A 119 -14.37 13.94 -7.78
C ALA A 119 -12.88 13.63 -7.63
N TYR A 120 -12.30 13.84 -6.45
CA TYR A 120 -10.87 13.67 -6.23
C TYR A 120 -10.57 12.94 -4.92
N ILE A 121 -9.54 12.08 -4.95
CA ILE A 121 -9.11 11.26 -3.81
C ILE A 121 -7.60 11.38 -3.55
N ARG A 122 -7.22 11.55 -2.27
CA ARG A 122 -5.85 11.75 -1.79
C ARG A 122 -5.57 10.92 -0.53
N SER A 123 -4.28 10.66 -0.29
CA SER A 123 -3.82 10.17 1.01
C SER A 123 -3.99 11.25 2.09
N LYS A 124 -4.35 10.85 3.32
CA LYS A 124 -4.31 11.76 4.49
C LYS A 124 -2.90 12.03 5.01
N ASN A 125 -1.90 11.33 4.48
CA ASN A 125 -0.52 11.57 4.83
C ASN A 125 0.00 12.80 4.09
N GLU A 126 0.37 13.85 4.83
CA GLU A 126 0.85 15.13 4.29
C GLU A 126 2.01 14.97 3.30
N LYS A 127 2.89 13.98 3.53
CA LYS A 127 4.01 13.69 2.64
C LYS A 127 3.59 13.21 1.24
N TYR A 128 2.38 12.69 1.09
CA TYR A 128 1.91 12.06 -0.16
C TYR A 128 0.63 12.69 -0.72
N GLN A 129 0.32 13.95 -0.35
CA GLN A 129 -0.87 14.64 -0.86
C GLN A 129 -0.78 14.98 -2.35
N ASP A 130 0.42 15.06 -2.91
CA ASP A 130 0.66 15.39 -4.33
C ASP A 130 0.46 14.20 -5.30
N TYR A 131 0.19 12.99 -4.80
CA TYR A 131 0.00 11.78 -5.61
C TYR A 131 -1.46 11.57 -6.04
#